data_AF-A0A7X5TPQ6-F1
#
_entry.id   AF-A0A7X5TPQ6-F1
#
_cell.length_a   1.000
_cell.length_b   1.000
_cell.length_c   1.000
_cell.angle_alpha   90.00
_cell.angle_beta   90.00
_cell.angle_gamma   90.00
#
_symmetry.space_group_name_H-M   'P 1'
#
loop_
_entity.id
_entity.type
_entity.pdbx_description
1 polymer ?
#
loop_
_entity_poly.entity_id
_entity_poly.type
_entity_poly.pdbx_seq_one_letter_code
_entity_poly.pdbx_strand_id
1 'polypeptide(L)'
;MADERKLFETMLAGLLDWVWGKGQADIQRQIQQATPDTLGTVIGHITFALVQQGADQGHKAGHDFSMDLLMGVATELIESLEKMAAAMNMQFDAQAVGLQALTQALNDYADSLPDGSEAQREAQEALKEVSPQEFGDAQSTLSDIGQRNGVNPFAQAQGQQGGAPAGASPAAAPPQGNGLMGAAQ
;
A
#
# COMPACT_ATOMS: atom_id res chain seq x y z
N MET A 1 -14.47 -16.79 -1.23
CA MET A 1 -14.04 -16.07 -2.45
C MET A 1 -14.60 -14.65 -2.52
N ALA A 2 -15.91 -14.41 -2.77
CA ALA A 2 -16.43 -13.03 -2.89
C ALA A 2 -16.43 -12.22 -1.57
N ASP A 3 -16.52 -12.91 -0.41
CA ASP A 3 -16.56 -12.26 0.91
C ASP A 3 -15.16 -11.84 1.40
N GLU A 4 -14.15 -12.70 1.27
CA GLU A 4 -12.76 -12.39 1.67
C GLU A 4 -12.18 -11.19 0.93
N ARG A 5 -12.45 -11.08 -0.38
CA ARG A 5 -12.01 -9.92 -1.16
C ARG A 5 -12.61 -8.62 -0.60
N LYS A 6 -13.91 -8.65 -0.27
CA LYS A 6 -14.59 -7.48 0.29
C LYS A 6 -14.08 -7.16 1.69
N LEU A 7 -13.76 -8.17 2.50
CA LEU A 7 -13.16 -8.01 3.82
C LEU A 7 -11.76 -7.39 3.72
N PHE A 8 -10.92 -7.89 2.81
CA PHE A 8 -9.61 -7.32 2.49
C PHE A 8 -9.72 -5.85 2.08
N GLU A 9 -10.55 -5.53 1.09
CA GLU A 9 -10.72 -4.16 0.58
C GLU A 9 -11.24 -3.22 1.67
N THR A 10 -12.18 -3.69 2.50
CA THR A 10 -12.77 -2.89 3.59
C THR A 10 -11.76 -2.63 4.70
N MET A 11 -11.03 -3.66 5.13
CA MET A 11 -10.01 -3.55 6.17
C MET A 11 -8.87 -2.65 5.70
N LEU A 12 -8.34 -2.90 4.50
CA LEU A 12 -7.25 -2.11 3.93
C LEU A 12 -7.66 -0.64 3.77
N ALA A 13 -8.84 -0.36 3.21
CA ALA A 13 -9.32 1.01 3.04
C ALA A 13 -9.45 1.74 4.40
N GLY A 14 -9.99 1.07 5.42
CA GLY A 14 -10.11 1.66 6.76
C GLY A 14 -8.76 1.95 7.42
N LEU A 15 -7.79 1.04 7.27
CA LEU A 15 -6.45 1.24 7.81
C LEU A 15 -5.70 2.33 7.05
N LEU A 16 -5.80 2.39 5.72
CA LEU A 16 -5.18 3.44 4.93
C LEU A 16 -5.78 4.82 5.21
N ASP A 17 -7.11 4.93 5.35
CA ASP A 17 -7.77 6.17 5.77
C ASP A 17 -7.26 6.65 7.12
N TRP A 18 -7.01 5.72 8.06
CA TRP A 18 -6.42 6.07 9.34
C TRP A 18 -4.95 6.51 9.21
N VAL A 19 -4.12 5.77 8.46
CA VAL A 19 -2.70 6.05 8.22
C VAL A 19 -2.49 7.43 7.60
N TRP A 20 -3.31 7.80 6.61
CA TRP A 20 -3.23 9.09 5.91
C TRP A 20 -4.14 10.17 6.50
N GLY A 21 -4.87 9.85 7.57
CA GLY A 21 -5.74 10.76 8.29
C GLY A 21 -5.24 10.97 9.72
N LYS A 22 -5.93 10.34 10.69
CA LYS A 22 -5.71 10.60 12.12
C LYS A 22 -4.36 10.11 12.62
N GLY A 23 -3.82 9.02 12.06
CA GLY A 23 -2.56 8.42 12.48
C GLY A 23 -1.31 9.06 11.86
N GLN A 24 -1.48 9.84 10.79
CA GLN A 24 -0.39 10.28 9.92
C GLN A 24 0.74 10.96 10.68
N ALA A 25 0.42 11.93 11.55
CA ALA A 25 1.44 12.72 12.25
C ALA A 25 2.30 11.88 13.20
N ASP A 26 1.70 10.90 13.88
CA ASP A 26 2.43 10.04 14.81
C ASP A 26 3.23 8.96 14.08
N ILE A 27 2.71 8.43 12.96
CA ILE A 27 3.45 7.51 12.09
C ILE A 27 4.66 8.22 11.48
N GLN A 28 4.47 9.41 10.92
CA GLN A 28 5.55 10.22 10.36
C GLN A 28 6.63 10.49 11.40
N ARG A 29 6.25 10.82 12.65
CA ARG A 29 7.20 11.03 13.73
C ARG A 29 8.04 9.77 14.00
N GLN A 30 7.43 8.59 14.02
CA GLN A 30 8.14 7.33 14.23
C GLN A 30 9.09 7.02 13.08
N ILE A 31 8.63 7.16 11.83
CA ILE A 31 9.46 6.93 10.64
C ILE A 31 10.62 7.94 10.57
N GLN A 32 10.41 9.21 10.91
CA GLN A 32 11.46 10.24 10.95
C GLN A 32 12.55 9.96 11.99
N GLN A 33 12.23 9.20 13.04
CA GLN A 33 13.19 8.79 14.06
C GLN A 33 13.98 7.54 13.65
N ALA A 34 13.56 6.85 12.59
CA ALA A 34 14.25 5.68 12.08
C ALA A 34 15.53 6.08 11.32
N THR A 35 16.54 5.21 11.40
CA THR A 35 17.70 5.26 10.52
C THR A 35 17.42 4.42 9.27
N PRO A 36 18.20 4.54 8.18
CA PRO A 36 18.04 3.67 7.02
C PRO A 36 18.05 2.17 7.38
N ASP A 37 18.86 1.77 8.36
CA ASP A 37 18.98 0.36 8.80
C ASP A 37 17.82 -0.10 9.68
N THR A 38 17.13 0.81 10.36
CA THR A 38 16.00 0.49 11.26
C THR A 38 14.63 0.81 10.66
N LEU A 39 14.60 1.43 9.47
CA LEU A 39 13.37 1.84 8.80
C LEU A 39 12.44 0.65 8.56
N GLY A 40 12.97 -0.47 8.04
CA GLY A 40 12.19 -1.70 7.85
C GLY A 40 11.58 -2.20 9.15
N THR A 41 12.37 -2.29 10.22
CA THR A 41 11.88 -2.70 11.55
C THR A 41 10.77 -1.77 12.07
N VAL A 42 10.94 -0.46 11.97
CA VAL A 42 9.92 0.51 12.40
C VAL A 42 8.64 0.37 11.58
N ILE A 43 8.74 0.25 10.26
CA ILE A 43 7.58 0.01 9.38
C ILE A 43 6.88 -1.31 9.74
N GLY A 44 7.65 -2.37 10.04
CA GLY A 44 7.11 -3.66 10.45
C GLY A 44 6.31 -3.59 11.75
N HIS A 45 6.83 -2.93 12.79
CA HIS A 45 6.11 -2.73 14.05
C HIS A 45 4.81 -1.95 13.86
N ILE A 46 4.85 -0.86 13.06
CA ILE A 46 3.66 -0.06 12.75
C ILE A 46 2.63 -0.92 12.01
N THR A 47 3.08 -1.70 11.02
CA THR A 47 2.23 -2.59 10.22
C THR A 47 1.55 -3.62 11.10
N PHE A 48 2.30 -4.33 11.94
CA PHE A 48 1.74 -5.32 12.86
C PHE A 48 0.67 -4.71 13.76
N ALA A 49 0.97 -3.58 14.41
CA ALA A 49 0.02 -2.91 15.30
C ALA A 49 -1.29 -2.54 14.59
N LEU A 50 -1.21 -2.04 13.35
CA LEU A 50 -2.38 -1.68 12.54
C LEU A 50 -3.20 -2.90 12.12
N VAL A 51 -2.53 -3.93 11.61
CA VAL A 51 -3.19 -5.16 11.16
C VAL A 51 -3.86 -5.86 12.34
N GLN A 52 -3.17 -5.98 13.47
CA GLN A 52 -3.72 -6.57 14.70
C GLN A 52 -4.94 -5.78 15.19
N GLN A 53 -4.85 -4.45 15.25
CA GLN A 53 -5.98 -3.62 15.67
C GLN A 53 -7.17 -3.72 14.71
N GLY A 54 -6.92 -3.82 13.40
CA GLY A 54 -7.97 -4.05 12.41
C GLY A 54 -8.63 -5.42 12.55
N ALA A 55 -7.82 -6.46 12.74
CA ALA A 55 -8.29 -7.83 12.97
C ALA A 55 -9.14 -7.94 14.24
N ASP A 56 -8.70 -7.32 15.35
CA ASP A 56 -9.46 -7.28 16.61
C ASP A 56 -10.82 -6.59 16.46
N GLN A 57 -10.88 -5.52 15.66
CA GLN A 57 -12.14 -4.83 15.37
C GLN A 57 -13.07 -5.69 14.51
N GLY A 58 -12.54 -6.36 13.49
CA GLY A 58 -13.35 -7.27 12.68
C GLY A 58 -13.85 -8.48 13.46
N HIS A 59 -13.02 -9.09 14.33
CA HIS A 59 -13.46 -10.15 15.23
C HIS A 59 -14.60 -9.70 16.14
N LYS A 60 -14.51 -8.50 16.72
CA LYS A 60 -15.61 -7.91 17.51
C LYS A 60 -16.88 -7.66 16.70
N ALA A 61 -16.75 -7.46 15.39
CA ALA A 61 -17.86 -7.34 14.45
C ALA A 61 -18.35 -8.70 13.91
N GLY A 62 -17.76 -9.82 14.33
CA GLY A 62 -18.15 -11.17 13.92
C GLY A 62 -17.50 -11.64 12.62
N HIS A 63 -16.36 -11.07 12.24
CA HIS A 63 -15.55 -11.48 11.10
C HIS A 63 -14.26 -12.16 11.57
N ASP A 64 -13.99 -13.34 11.03
CA ASP A 64 -12.69 -14.00 11.16
C ASP A 64 -11.85 -13.71 9.91
N PHE A 65 -10.53 -13.57 10.09
CA PHE A 65 -9.60 -13.31 9.00
C PHE A 65 -8.62 -14.47 8.85
N SER A 66 -8.41 -14.90 7.60
CA SER A 66 -7.33 -15.83 7.26
C SER A 66 -5.98 -15.13 7.35
N MET A 67 -4.93 -15.91 7.64
CA MET A 67 -3.56 -15.40 7.67
C MET A 67 -3.18 -14.76 6.32
N ASP A 68 -3.57 -15.40 5.21
CA ASP A 68 -3.34 -14.88 3.85
C ASP A 68 -3.93 -13.48 3.64
N LEU A 69 -5.15 -13.24 4.15
CA LEU A 69 -5.79 -11.93 4.08
C LEU A 69 -5.01 -10.90 4.90
N LEU A 70 -4.65 -11.25 6.14
CA LEU A 70 -3.88 -10.36 7.02
C LEU A 70 -2.50 -10.04 6.45
N MET A 71 -1.82 -11.01 5.83
CA MET A 71 -0.56 -10.78 5.13
C MET A 71 -0.73 -9.86 3.93
N GLY A 72 -1.77 -10.06 3.12
CA GLY A 72 -2.06 -9.16 2.02
C GLY A 72 -2.25 -7.71 2.49
N VAL A 73 -3.00 -7.51 3.58
CA VAL A 73 -3.19 -6.17 4.17
C VAL A 73 -1.87 -5.61 4.69
N ALA A 74 -1.04 -6.44 5.32
CA ALA A 74 0.29 -6.04 5.81
C ALA A 74 1.19 -5.55 4.67
N THR A 75 1.26 -6.27 3.55
CA THR A 75 2.08 -5.88 2.39
C THR A 75 1.66 -4.51 1.83
N GLU A 76 0.36 -4.29 1.66
CA GLU A 76 -0.16 -3.00 1.15
C GLU A 76 0.10 -1.84 2.12
N LEU A 77 0.03 -2.11 3.43
CA LEU A 77 0.40 -1.12 4.45
C LEU A 77 1.89 -0.79 4.42
N ILE A 78 2.75 -1.80 4.31
CA ILE A 78 4.20 -1.62 4.20
C ILE A 78 4.53 -0.70 3.03
N GLU A 79 4.00 -0.98 1.83
CA GLU A 79 4.20 -0.13 0.65
C GLU A 79 3.68 1.30 0.86
N SER A 80 2.57 1.46 1.59
CA SER A 80 2.02 2.78 1.92
C SER A 80 2.96 3.56 2.84
N LEU A 81 3.53 2.89 3.85
CA LEU A 81 4.47 3.47 4.81
C LEU A 81 5.82 3.79 4.15
N GLU A 82 6.27 2.98 3.19
CA GLU A 82 7.43 3.29 2.35
C GLU A 82 7.20 4.54 1.51
N LYS A 83 6.03 4.69 0.88
CA LYS A 83 5.67 5.92 0.16
C LYS A 83 5.68 7.14 1.09
N MET A 84 5.26 6.97 2.34
CA MET A 84 5.35 8.01 3.36
C MET A 84 6.82 8.35 3.70
N ALA A 85 7.68 7.35 3.91
CA ALA A 85 9.11 7.55 4.14
C ALA A 85 9.80 8.27 2.97
N ALA A 86 9.49 7.86 1.73
CA ALA A 86 10.01 8.48 0.51
C ALA A 86 9.54 9.94 0.38
N ALA A 87 8.29 10.25 0.72
CA ALA A 87 7.78 11.62 0.73
C ALA A 87 8.48 12.54 1.77
N MET A 88 9.13 11.94 2.77
CA MET A 88 9.97 12.65 3.74
C MET A 88 11.43 12.78 3.30
N ASN A 89 11.74 12.45 2.03
CA ASN A 89 13.08 12.47 1.43
C ASN A 89 14.07 11.49 2.07
N MET A 90 13.58 10.41 2.70
CA MET A 90 14.44 9.34 3.18
C MET A 90 14.93 8.50 1.98
N GLN A 91 16.22 8.20 1.95
CA GLN A 91 16.80 7.29 0.95
C GLN A 91 16.94 5.89 1.54
N PHE A 92 16.36 4.91 0.87
CA PHE A 92 16.39 3.51 1.28
C PHE A 92 16.16 2.61 0.05
N ASP A 93 16.54 1.34 0.18
CA ASP A 93 16.15 0.30 -0.77
C ASP A 93 14.77 -0.23 -0.37
N ALA A 94 13.75 0.07 -1.19
CA ALA A 94 12.36 -0.32 -0.91
C ALA A 94 12.19 -1.84 -0.81
N GLN A 95 12.93 -2.62 -1.61
CA GLN A 95 12.85 -4.07 -1.54
C GLN A 95 13.44 -4.59 -0.22
N ALA A 96 14.59 -4.06 0.19
CA ALA A 96 15.21 -4.45 1.45
C ALA A 96 14.38 -4.02 2.67
N VAL A 97 13.84 -2.80 2.64
CA VAL A 97 12.98 -2.26 3.70
C VAL A 97 11.68 -3.04 3.80
N GLY A 98 11.02 -3.33 2.67
CA GLY A 98 9.78 -4.09 2.64
C GLY A 98 9.94 -5.51 3.16
N LEU A 99 11.02 -6.19 2.78
CA LEU A 99 11.35 -7.52 3.29
C LEU A 99 11.59 -7.51 4.80
N GLN A 100 12.39 -6.54 5.28
CA GLN A 100 12.67 -6.38 6.71
C GLN A 100 11.39 -6.05 7.49
N ALA A 101 10.52 -5.20 6.94
CA ALA A 101 9.25 -4.84 7.55
C ALA A 101 8.29 -6.03 7.65
N LEU A 102 8.13 -6.81 6.59
CA LEU A 102 7.29 -8.00 6.61
C LEU A 102 7.82 -9.04 7.61
N THR A 103 9.13 -9.29 7.58
CA THR A 103 9.80 -10.18 8.53
C THR A 103 9.55 -9.73 9.97
N GLN A 104 9.69 -8.43 10.25
CA GLN A 104 9.43 -7.90 11.58
C GLN A 104 7.96 -8.04 11.98
N ALA A 105 7.02 -7.72 11.09
CA ALA A 105 5.60 -7.84 11.37
C ALA A 105 5.17 -9.29 11.67
N LEU A 106 5.75 -10.26 10.95
CA LEU A 106 5.51 -11.68 11.21
C LEU A 106 6.14 -12.17 12.51
N ASN A 107 7.34 -11.68 12.86
CA ASN A 107 7.95 -11.97 14.16
C ASN A 107 7.07 -11.44 15.30
N ASP A 108 6.61 -10.19 15.21
CA ASP A 108 5.73 -9.60 16.22
C ASP A 108 4.40 -10.38 16.33
N TYR A 109 3.86 -10.85 15.20
CA TYR A 109 2.69 -11.72 15.18
C TYR A 109 2.95 -13.05 15.88
N ALA A 110 4.03 -13.75 15.55
CA ALA A 110 4.41 -15.00 16.18
C ALA A 110 4.62 -14.86 17.70
N ASP A 111 5.24 -13.76 18.14
CA ASP A 111 5.49 -13.45 19.55
C ASP A 111 4.21 -13.06 20.30
N SER A 112 3.19 -12.56 19.60
CA SER A 112 1.90 -12.23 20.20
C SER A 112 1.02 -13.45 20.49
N LEU A 113 1.36 -14.61 19.91
CA LEU A 113 0.57 -15.83 20.00
C LEU A 113 1.03 -16.72 21.17
N PRO A 114 0.13 -17.54 21.74
CA PRO A 114 0.51 -18.48 22.78
C PRO A 114 1.56 -19.48 22.30
N ASP A 115 2.56 -19.74 23.14
CA ASP A 115 3.63 -20.69 22.85
C ASP A 115 3.09 -22.08 22.50
N GLY A 116 3.54 -22.61 21.38
CA GLY A 116 3.18 -23.93 20.86
C GLY A 116 1.80 -24.01 20.19
N SER A 117 1.10 -22.89 20.02
CA SER A 117 -0.17 -22.83 19.28
C SER A 117 0.01 -23.13 17.79
N GLU A 118 -1.05 -23.61 17.13
CA GLU A 118 -1.07 -23.88 15.69
C GLU A 118 -0.80 -22.59 14.89
N ALA A 119 -1.45 -21.48 15.27
CA ALA A 119 -1.21 -20.17 14.67
C ALA A 119 0.26 -19.70 14.81
N GLN A 120 0.92 -19.99 15.94
CA GLN A 120 2.35 -19.64 16.10
C GLN A 120 3.23 -20.48 15.16
N ARG A 121 2.87 -21.74 14.91
CA ARG A 121 3.59 -22.59 13.94
C ARG A 121 3.38 -22.10 12.52
N GLU A 122 2.17 -21.74 12.13
CA GLU A 122 1.86 -21.16 10.82
C GLU A 122 2.63 -19.86 10.60
N ALA A 123 2.70 -18.97 11.60
CA ALA A 123 3.50 -17.75 11.53
C ALA A 123 5.01 -18.04 11.34
N GLN A 124 5.53 -19.06 12.05
CA GLN A 124 6.92 -19.50 11.89
C GLN A 124 7.19 -20.19 10.55
N GLU A 125 6.20 -20.85 9.95
CA GLU A 125 6.29 -21.40 8.60
C GLU A 125 6.30 -20.28 7.56
N ALA A 126 5.39 -19.32 7.67
CA ALA A 126 5.40 -18.11 6.84
C ALA A 126 6.75 -17.39 6.91
N LEU A 127 7.33 -17.22 8.10
CA LEU A 127 8.67 -16.64 8.28
C LEU A 127 9.79 -17.40 7.54
N LYS A 128 9.67 -18.72 7.37
CA LYS A 128 10.65 -19.53 6.60
C LYS A 128 10.47 -19.37 5.09
N GLU A 129 9.27 -19.04 4.64
CA GLU A 129 8.91 -18.78 3.24
C GLU A 129 9.15 -17.31 2.85
N VAL A 130 9.43 -16.42 3.81
CA VAL A 130 9.88 -15.06 3.52
C VAL A 130 11.34 -15.08 3.05
N SER A 131 11.51 -15.41 1.77
CA SER A 131 12.80 -15.30 1.06
C SER A 131 12.88 -13.97 0.29
N PRO A 132 14.08 -13.36 0.11
CA PRO A 132 14.22 -12.16 -0.73
C PRO A 132 13.76 -12.35 -2.18
N GLN A 133 13.93 -13.56 -2.72
CA GLN A 133 13.44 -13.97 -4.04
C GLN A 133 11.91 -14.13 -4.04
N GLU A 134 11.37 -14.76 -3.01
CA GLU A 134 9.92 -15.00 -2.88
C GLU A 134 9.15 -13.74 -2.51
N PHE A 135 9.76 -12.72 -1.90
CA PHE A 135 9.12 -11.41 -1.71
C PHE A 135 8.95 -10.68 -3.05
N GLY A 136 9.93 -10.77 -3.96
CA GLY A 136 9.80 -10.26 -5.33
C GLY A 136 8.73 -11.02 -6.12
N ASP A 137 8.67 -12.34 -5.95
CA ASP A 137 7.65 -13.20 -6.56
C ASP A 137 6.28 -13.08 -5.87
N ALA A 138 6.21 -12.73 -4.59
CA ALA A 138 4.99 -12.44 -3.84
C ALA A 138 4.48 -11.04 -4.21
N GLN A 139 5.34 -10.05 -4.43
CA GLN A 139 4.98 -8.79 -5.05
C GLN A 139 4.41 -9.02 -6.45
N SER A 140 5.03 -9.91 -7.24
CA SER A 140 4.57 -10.30 -8.56
C SER A 140 3.24 -11.08 -8.50
N THR A 141 3.08 -11.98 -7.54
CA THR A 141 1.87 -12.81 -7.34
C THR A 141 0.71 -12.00 -6.77
N LEU A 142 0.97 -11.08 -5.85
CA LEU A 142 0.01 -10.10 -5.34
C LEU A 142 -0.35 -9.07 -6.43
N SER A 143 0.60 -8.74 -7.32
CA SER A 143 0.32 -7.95 -8.52
C SER A 143 -0.50 -8.69 -9.55
N ASP A 144 -0.28 -9.99 -9.71
CA ASP A 144 -1.08 -10.87 -10.56
C ASP A 144 -2.49 -11.05 -9.98
N ILE A 145 -2.62 -11.21 -8.66
CA ILE A 145 -3.89 -11.25 -7.94
C ILE A 145 -4.60 -9.89 -8.07
N GLY A 146 -3.90 -8.78 -7.91
CA GLY A 146 -4.41 -7.42 -8.14
C GLY A 146 -4.90 -7.26 -9.58
N GLN A 147 -4.08 -7.57 -10.58
CA GLN A 147 -4.41 -7.45 -12.00
C GLN A 147 -5.60 -8.32 -12.40
N ARG A 148 -5.67 -9.58 -11.93
CA ARG A 148 -6.81 -10.47 -12.15
C ARG A 148 -8.10 -9.94 -11.52
N ASN A 149 -8.00 -9.10 -10.50
CA ASN A 149 -9.11 -8.50 -9.78
C ASN A 149 -9.39 -7.03 -10.18
N GLY A 150 -8.69 -6.47 -11.18
CA GLY A 150 -8.89 -5.10 -11.68
C GLY A 150 -8.25 -4.01 -10.82
N VAL A 151 -7.39 -4.36 -9.87
CA VAL A 151 -6.62 -3.45 -9.03
C VAL A 151 -5.18 -3.53 -9.50
N ASN A 152 -4.68 -2.52 -10.21
CA ASN A 152 -3.28 -2.51 -10.63
C ASN A 152 -2.42 -1.84 -9.55
N PRO A 153 -1.67 -2.59 -8.72
CA PRO A 153 -0.90 -2.02 -7.60
C PRO A 153 0.22 -1.08 -8.06
N PHE A 154 0.61 -1.15 -9.34
CA PHE A 154 1.63 -0.28 -9.93
C PHE A 154 1.08 0.88 -10.78
N ALA A 155 -0.23 0.96 -11.02
CA ALA A 155 -0.80 2.01 -11.88
C ALA A 155 -0.69 3.42 -11.27
N GLN A 156 -0.61 3.54 -9.93
CA GLN A 156 -0.40 4.84 -9.30
C GLN A 156 1.07 5.28 -9.29
N ALA A 157 2.02 4.34 -9.39
CA ALA A 157 3.45 4.67 -9.38
C ALA A 157 3.96 5.22 -10.74
N GLN A 158 3.21 5.06 -11.83
CA GLN A 158 3.61 5.56 -13.16
C GLN A 158 2.67 6.65 -13.74
N GLY A 159 1.68 7.12 -12.99
CA GLY A 159 0.61 8.00 -13.51
C GLY A 159 0.60 9.45 -13.05
N GLN A 160 1.41 9.88 -12.08
CA GLN A 160 1.48 11.29 -11.66
C GLN A 160 2.69 12.03 -12.25
N GLN A 161 2.83 11.97 -13.57
CA GLN A 161 3.42 13.07 -14.33
C GLN A 161 2.53 13.35 -15.55
N GLY A 162 1.77 14.46 -15.48
CA GLY A 162 1.18 15.11 -16.64
C GLY A 162 -0.25 14.68 -17.00
N GLY A 163 -1.24 15.47 -16.54
CA GLY A 163 -2.61 15.35 -17.02
C GLY A 163 -3.49 16.47 -16.51
N ALA A 164 -3.36 17.66 -17.11
CA ALA A 164 -4.35 18.72 -16.96
C ALA A 164 -5.74 18.20 -17.38
N PRO A 165 -6.85 18.59 -16.73
CA PRO A 165 -8.17 18.08 -17.06
C PRO A 165 -8.61 18.55 -18.46
N ALA A 166 -8.87 17.59 -19.34
CA ALA A 166 -9.45 17.80 -20.65
C ALA A 166 -10.95 18.09 -20.55
N GLY A 167 -11.34 19.34 -20.86
CA GLY A 167 -12.70 19.72 -21.19
C GLY A 167 -12.87 19.83 -22.71
N ALA A 168 -13.62 18.88 -23.26
CA ALA A 168 -14.20 18.75 -24.60
C ALA A 168 -14.07 19.91 -25.63
N SER A 169 -13.60 19.57 -26.84
CA SER A 169 -13.96 20.26 -28.09
C SER A 169 -15.24 19.64 -28.69
N PRO A 170 -15.98 20.35 -29.55
CA PRO A 170 -15.80 20.07 -30.98
C PRO A 170 -15.91 21.30 -31.91
N ALA A 171 -15.45 21.08 -33.14
CA ALA A 171 -15.24 22.02 -34.23
C ALA A 171 -16.50 22.63 -34.88
N ALA A 172 -16.34 23.80 -35.51
CA ALA A 172 -17.14 24.24 -36.65
C ALA A 172 -16.30 25.16 -37.57
N ALA A 173 -16.40 24.93 -38.89
CA ALA A 173 -15.58 25.51 -39.95
C ALA A 173 -16.20 26.83 -40.54
N PRO A 174 -15.66 27.43 -41.63
CA PRO A 174 -15.31 28.86 -41.75
C PRO A 174 -16.40 29.74 -42.42
N PRO A 175 -16.11 31.04 -42.63
CA PRO A 175 -16.52 31.65 -43.90
C PRO A 175 -15.45 32.47 -44.61
N GLN A 176 -15.64 32.52 -45.92
CA GLN A 176 -14.91 33.25 -46.96
C GLN A 176 -15.13 34.77 -46.89
N GLY A 177 -14.14 35.53 -47.35
CA GLY A 177 -14.36 36.52 -48.43
C GLY A 177 -14.76 37.96 -48.09
N ASN A 178 -13.95 38.88 -48.65
CA ASN A 178 -14.24 40.26 -49.07
C ASN A 178 -14.29 41.40 -48.04
N GLY A 179 -13.28 42.27 -48.12
CA GLY A 179 -13.53 43.61 -48.67
C GLY A 179 -13.07 44.83 -47.85
N LEU A 180 -12.05 45.51 -48.40
CA LEU A 180 -11.94 46.97 -48.60
C LEU A 180 -11.16 47.85 -47.59
N MET A 181 -10.13 48.49 -48.19
CA MET A 181 -9.58 49.85 -48.00
C MET A 181 -8.89 50.16 -46.65
N GLY A 182 -7.61 50.53 -46.64
CA GLY A 182 -7.08 51.83 -47.09
C GLY A 182 -6.83 52.68 -45.83
N ALA A 183 -5.77 53.47 -45.63
CA ALA A 183 -4.78 54.04 -46.52
C ALA A 183 -3.51 54.33 -45.70
N ALA A 184 -2.41 54.48 -46.45
CA ALA A 184 -1.17 55.06 -45.98
C ALA A 184 -1.32 56.56 -45.67
N GLN A 185 -0.55 57.03 -44.69
CA GLN A 185 0.28 58.23 -44.76
C GLN A 185 1.31 58.21 -43.64
#